data_AF-A0AAE9I1K4-F1
#
_entry.id   AF-A0AAE9I1K4-F1
#
_cell.length_a   1.000
_cell.length_b   1.000
_cell.length_c   1.000
_cell.angle_alpha   90.00
_cell.angle_beta   90.00
_cell.angle_gamma   90.00
#
_symmetry.space_group_name_H-M   'P 1'
#
loop_
_entity.id
_entity.type
_entity.pdbx_description
1 polymer ?
#
loop_
_entity_poly.entity_id
_entity_poly.type
_entity_poly.pdbx_seq_one_letter_code
_entity_poly.pdbx_strand_id
1 'polypeptide(L)'
;MTTAFPPKDPAAVLDYQVDWSAWLAEGETINEGAVAIAAPGLTVNPAGKTTAVSGGKVTFWLGGGVAETFCDVSCQVTTSAGRTDRRTIPLRVAARSIT
;
A
#
# COMPACT_ATOMS: atom_id res chain seq x y z
N MET A 1 -15.32 6.79 0.36
CA MET A 1 -13.97 6.28 0.68
C MET A 1 -13.99 4.79 0.40
N THR A 2 -13.11 4.29 -0.47
CA THR A 2 -12.99 2.84 -0.70
C THR A 2 -12.37 2.25 0.56
N THR A 3 -13.10 1.39 1.25
CA THR A 3 -12.68 0.79 2.54
C THR A 3 -11.67 -0.35 2.36
N ALA A 4 -11.31 -0.69 1.12
CA ALA A 4 -10.41 -1.77 0.76
C ALA A 4 -9.63 -1.45 -0.51
N PHE A 5 -8.48 -2.08 -0.70
CA PHE A 5 -7.76 -2.06 -1.96
C PHE A 5 -8.47 -2.92 -3.02
N PRO A 6 -8.30 -2.59 -4.31
CA PRO A 6 -8.71 -3.48 -5.38
C PRO A 6 -8.08 -4.87 -5.21
N PRO A 7 -8.84 -5.95 -5.42
CA PRO A 7 -8.33 -7.30 -5.22
C PRO A 7 -7.13 -7.58 -6.13
N LYS A 8 -6.25 -8.51 -5.78
CA LYS A 8 -5.16 -8.98 -6.66
C LYS A 8 -5.15 -10.48 -6.86
N ASP A 9 -4.57 -10.88 -7.98
CA ASP A 9 -4.13 -12.25 -8.20
C ASP A 9 -2.80 -12.53 -7.49
N PRO A 10 -2.58 -13.71 -6.89
CA PRO A 10 -1.28 -14.12 -6.35
C PRO A 10 -0.11 -13.97 -7.32
N ALA A 11 -0.32 -14.24 -8.61
CA ALA A 11 0.69 -14.13 -9.66
C ALA A 11 0.90 -12.69 -10.13
N ALA A 12 0.04 -11.75 -9.75
CA ALA A 12 0.15 -10.35 -10.15
C ALA A 12 1.10 -9.56 -9.24
N VAL A 13 1.87 -8.67 -9.88
CA VAL A 13 2.65 -7.62 -9.22
C VAL A 13 2.01 -6.28 -9.59
N LEU A 14 1.23 -5.71 -8.66
CA LEU A 14 0.48 -4.48 -8.89
C LEU A 14 0.95 -3.38 -7.94
N ASP A 15 0.81 -2.13 -8.39
CA ASP A 15 1.01 -0.95 -7.57
C ASP A 15 -0.26 -0.59 -6.79
N TYR A 16 -0.05 -0.14 -5.57
CA TYR A 16 -1.08 0.31 -4.65
C TYR A 16 -0.70 1.67 -4.10
N GLN A 17 -1.68 2.56 -3.99
CA GLN A 17 -1.47 3.92 -3.53
C GLN A 17 -2.33 4.23 -2.31
N VAL A 18 -1.71 4.85 -1.30
CA VAL A 18 -2.40 5.49 -0.18
C VAL A 18 -2.25 7.00 -0.31
N ASP A 19 -3.39 7.68 -0.40
CA ASP A 19 -3.46 9.13 -0.48
C ASP A 19 -3.62 9.74 0.92
N TRP A 20 -2.66 10.59 1.29
CA TRP A 20 -2.66 11.32 2.56
C TRP A 20 -2.89 12.82 2.36
N SER A 21 -3.08 13.30 1.13
CA SER A 21 -3.21 14.73 0.82
C SER A 21 -4.28 15.45 1.65
N ALA A 22 -5.42 14.79 1.89
CA ALA A 22 -6.49 15.35 2.70
C ALA A 22 -6.21 15.40 4.22
N TRP A 23 -5.19 14.68 4.69
CA TRP A 23 -4.79 14.65 6.10
C TRP A 23 -3.61 15.57 6.40
N LEU A 24 -2.78 15.84 5.40
CA LEU A 24 -1.66 16.76 5.50
C LEU A 24 -2.16 18.19 5.65
N ALA A 25 -1.51 18.96 6.53
CA ALA A 25 -1.70 20.39 6.60
C ALA A 25 -1.14 21.09 5.35
N GLU A 26 -1.53 22.33 5.12
CA GLU A 26 -1.00 23.12 4.01
C GLU A 26 0.53 23.25 4.11
N GLY A 27 1.23 22.89 3.02
CA GLY A 27 2.69 22.88 2.95
C GLY A 27 3.39 21.70 3.64
N GLU A 28 2.64 20.80 4.29
CA GLU A 28 3.19 19.59 4.90
C GLU A 28 3.51 18.52 3.86
N THR A 29 4.65 17.85 4.01
CA THR A 29 5.10 16.79 3.12
C THR A 29 5.34 15.51 3.89
N ILE A 30 5.31 14.38 3.18
CA ILE A 30 5.68 13.07 3.72
C ILE A 30 7.19 12.88 3.50
N ASN A 31 7.90 12.48 4.55
CA ASN A 31 9.32 12.17 4.46
C ASN A 31 9.54 10.87 3.67
N GLU A 32 10.70 10.72 3.06
CA GLU A 32 11.12 9.45 2.48
C GLU A 32 11.20 8.36 3.57
N GLY A 33 10.80 7.12 3.25
CA GLY A 33 10.78 6.02 4.21
C GLY A 33 9.39 5.54 4.65
N ALA A 34 8.34 5.85 3.89
CA ALA A 34 7.03 5.24 4.11
C ALA A 34 7.11 3.71 4.05
N VAL A 35 6.59 3.05 5.08
CA VAL A 35 6.69 1.59 5.23
C VAL A 35 5.36 0.96 4.85
N ALA A 36 5.39 0.07 3.87
CA ALA A 36 4.30 -0.84 3.60
C ALA A 36 4.57 -2.17 4.30
N ILE A 37 3.61 -2.64 5.10
CA ILE A 37 3.63 -3.92 5.80
C ILE A 37 2.51 -4.75 5.19
N ALA A 38 2.83 -5.94 4.72
CA ALA A 38 1.85 -6.86 4.16
C ALA A 38 1.76 -8.13 4.99
N ALA A 39 0.58 -8.76 4.99
CA ALA A 39 0.37 -10.05 5.63
C ALA A 39 1.32 -11.14 5.10
N PRO A 40 1.59 -12.21 5.87
CA PRO A 40 2.41 -13.32 5.41
C PRO A 40 1.98 -13.85 4.03
N GLY A 41 2.95 -14.12 3.16
CA GLY A 41 2.71 -14.56 1.79
C GLY A 41 2.63 -13.44 0.76
N LEU A 42 2.38 -12.19 1.16
CA LEU A 42 2.54 -11.02 0.30
C LEU A 42 3.97 -10.47 0.40
N THR A 43 4.53 -10.12 -0.75
CA THR A 43 5.83 -9.46 -0.83
C THR A 43 5.62 -7.99 -1.20
N VAL A 44 6.09 -7.09 -0.34
CA VAL A 44 6.18 -5.67 -0.62
C VAL A 44 7.40 -5.43 -1.50
N ASN A 45 7.23 -4.65 -2.57
CA ASN A 45 8.31 -4.23 -3.47
C ASN A 45 9.13 -5.40 -4.06
N PRO A 46 8.49 -6.40 -4.69
CA PRO A 46 9.20 -7.52 -5.32
C PRO A 46 10.02 -7.05 -6.54
N ALA A 47 10.99 -7.86 -6.96
CA ALA A 47 11.76 -7.67 -8.20
C ALA A 47 12.44 -6.29 -8.35
N GLY A 48 13.00 -5.76 -7.24
CA GLY A 48 13.73 -4.48 -7.25
C GLY A 48 12.85 -3.23 -7.36
N LYS A 49 11.53 -3.38 -7.23
CA LYS A 49 10.60 -2.24 -7.10
C LYS A 49 10.86 -1.53 -5.77
N THR A 50 10.42 -0.28 -5.65
CA THR A 50 10.59 0.53 -4.44
C THR A 50 9.32 1.31 -4.11
N THR A 51 9.18 1.69 -2.84
CA THR A 51 8.12 2.60 -2.41
C THR A 51 8.47 4.01 -2.87
N ALA A 52 7.53 4.68 -3.51
CA ALA A 52 7.66 6.07 -3.94
C ALA A 52 6.71 6.97 -3.14
N VAL A 53 7.19 8.17 -2.80
CA VAL A 53 6.40 9.22 -2.14
C VAL A 53 6.37 10.42 -3.07
N SER A 54 5.16 10.89 -3.42
CA SER A 54 5.01 12.08 -4.26
C SER A 54 3.66 12.75 -4.02
N GLY A 55 3.64 14.07 -3.82
CA GLY A 55 2.42 14.85 -3.66
C GLY A 55 1.49 14.36 -2.53
N GLY A 56 2.06 13.91 -1.40
CA GLY A 56 1.27 13.36 -0.28
C GLY A 56 0.71 11.96 -0.52
N LYS A 57 1.13 11.28 -1.59
CA LYS A 57 0.75 9.91 -1.90
C LYS A 57 1.93 8.96 -1.72
N VAL A 58 1.66 7.80 -1.15
CA VAL A 58 2.63 6.70 -1.04
C VAL A 58 2.22 5.61 -1.99
N THR A 59 3.09 5.24 -2.92
CA THR A 59 2.87 4.16 -3.89
C THR A 59 3.87 3.05 -3.64
N PHE A 60 3.40 1.81 -3.51
CA PHE A 60 4.25 0.63 -3.31
C PHE A 60 3.69 -0.54 -4.12
N TRP A 61 4.52 -1.58 -4.30
CA TRP A 61 4.13 -2.74 -5.11
C TRP A 61 3.86 -3.95 -4.23
N LEU A 62 2.85 -4.75 -4.58
CA LEU A 62 2.56 -6.01 -3.90
C LEU A 62 2.61 -7.18 -4.88
N GLY A 63 3.48 -8.16 -4.62
CA GLY A 63 3.53 -9.46 -5.29
C GLY A 63 3.12 -10.61 -4.39
N GLY A 64 2.87 -11.79 -4.95
CA GLY A 64 2.52 -13.00 -4.19
C GLY A 64 1.14 -12.94 -3.53
N GLY A 65 0.98 -13.69 -2.44
CA GLY A 65 -0.27 -13.86 -1.70
C GLY A 65 -0.86 -15.26 -1.87
N VAL A 66 -1.83 -15.60 -1.03
CA VAL A 66 -2.57 -16.87 -1.10
C VAL A 66 -3.97 -16.56 -1.66
N ALA A 67 -4.39 -17.31 -2.69
CA ALA A 67 -5.73 -17.12 -3.28
C ALA A 67 -6.84 -17.32 -2.23
N GLU A 68 -7.97 -16.67 -2.46
CA GLU A 68 -9.16 -16.67 -1.59
C GLU A 68 -8.89 -16.27 -0.13
N THR A 69 -7.91 -15.37 0.07
CA THR A 69 -7.54 -14.86 1.40
C THR A 69 -7.78 -13.35 1.50
N PHE A 70 -8.22 -12.89 2.67
CA PHE A 70 -8.21 -11.48 3.04
C PHE A 70 -6.96 -11.16 3.86
N CYS A 71 -6.24 -10.13 3.43
CA CYS A 71 -4.99 -9.70 4.03
C CYS A 71 -5.06 -8.22 4.38
N ASP A 72 -4.48 -7.85 5.51
CA ASP A 72 -4.30 -6.44 5.85
C ASP A 72 -2.97 -5.92 5.32
N VAL A 73 -3.02 -4.74 4.72
CA VAL A 73 -1.84 -4.00 4.26
C VAL A 73 -1.79 -2.68 4.99
N SER A 74 -0.74 -2.45 5.76
CA SER A 74 -0.53 -1.20 6.49
C SER A 74 0.45 -0.30 5.75
N CYS A 75 0.14 0.99 5.64
CA CYS A 75 1.04 2.03 5.21
C CYS A 75 1.30 2.97 6.38
N GLN A 76 2.57 3.12 6.78
CA GLN A 76 2.99 4.08 7.80
C GLN A 76 3.79 5.20 7.16
N VAL A 77 3.50 6.44 7.56
CA VAL A 77 4.19 7.64 7.10
C VAL A 77 4.67 8.48 8.28
N THR A 78 5.77 9.20 8.07
CA THR A 78 6.22 10.29 8.92
C THR A 78 6.28 11.57 8.10
N THR A 79 5.87 12.70 8.67
CA THR A 79 5.77 13.98 7.94
C THR A 79 6.86 14.97 8.33
N SER A 80 6.98 16.03 7.53
CA SER A 80 7.87 17.17 7.80
C SER A 80 7.50 17.93 9.08
N ALA A 81 6.25 17.80 9.55
CA ALA A 81 5.80 18.36 10.83
C ALA A 81 6.03 17.41 12.03
N GLY A 82 6.73 16.29 11.83
CA GLY A 82 7.03 15.32 12.89
C GLY A 82 5.87 14.40 13.26
N ARG A 83 4.78 14.37 12.48
CA ARG A 83 3.65 13.46 12.72
C ARG A 83 3.99 12.07 12.22
N THR A 84 3.46 11.05 12.89
CA THR A 84 3.52 9.66 12.41
C THR A 84 2.13 9.06 12.47
N ASP A 85 1.70 8.45 11.37
CA ASP A 85 0.39 7.79 11.26
C ASP A 85 0.54 6.50 10.46
N ARG A 86 -0.31 5.51 10.77
CA ARG A 86 -0.40 4.22 10.11
C ARG A 86 -1.85 3.94 9.74
N ARG A 87 -2.09 3.69 8.45
CA ARG A 87 -3.38 3.26 7.94
C ARG A 87 -3.31 1.82 7.49
N THR A 88 -4.27 1.01 7.92
CA THR A 88 -4.44 -0.36 7.47
C THR A 88 -5.59 -0.42 6.48
N ILE A 89 -5.32 -0.98 5.30
CA ILE A 89 -6.28 -1.17 4.23
C ILE A 89 -6.40 -2.67 3.95
N PRO A 90 -7.60 -3.25 4.01
CA PRO A 90 -7.82 -4.65 3.67
C PRO A 90 -7.65 -4.88 2.16
N LEU A 91 -7.10 -6.03 1.81
CA LEU A 91 -6.84 -6.48 0.45
C LEU A 91 -7.34 -7.92 0.28
N ARG A 92 -8.20 -8.15 -0.72
CA ARG A 92 -8.58 -9.51 -1.11
C ARG A 92 -7.59 -10.04 -2.15
N VAL A 93 -7.02 -11.20 -1.87
CA VAL A 93 -6.24 -11.96 -2.85
C VAL A 93 -7.14 -13.06 -3.42
N ALA A 94 -7.36 -13.06 -4.72
CA ALA A 94 -8.25 -13.98 -5.41
C ALA A 94 -7.68 -14.32 -6.78
N ALA A 95 -7.80 -15.58 -7.21
CA ALA A 95 -7.41 -15.97 -8.55
C ALA A 95 -8.28 -15.24 -9.57
N ARG A 96 -7.66 -14.51 -10.49
CA ARG A 96 -8.36 -13.80 -11.57
C ARG A 96 -8.36 -14.70 -12.79
N SER A 97 -9.34 -15.59 -12.86
CA SER A 97 -9.64 -16.37 -14.07
C SER A 97 -10.51 -15.54 -15.01
N ILE A 98 -10.09 -15.39 -16.28
CA ILE A 98 -11.01 -15.00 -17.34
C ILE A 98 -11.79 -16.26 -17.71
N THR A 99 -13.09 -16.26 -17.46
CA THR A 99 -14.03 -17.24 -18.06
C THR A 99 -14.52 -16.68 -19.38
#